data_AF-A0A952V0J0-F1
#
_entry.id   AF-A0A952V0J0-F1
#
_cell.length_a   1.000
_cell.length_b   1.000
_cell.length_c   1.000
_cell.angle_alpha   90.00
_cell.angle_beta   90.00
_cell.angle_gamma   90.00
#
_symmetry.space_group_name_H-M   'P 1'
#
loop_
_entity.id
_entity.type
_entity.pdbx_description
1 polymer ?
#
loop_
_entity_poly.entity_id
_entity_poly.type
_entity_poly.pdbx_seq_one_letter_code
_entity_poly.pdbx_strand_id
1 'polypeptide(L)'
;MTLVRHVVASILGVAAAAALFLSIRAAEWYILSLPLGLLLSSSVLIHRPSLGPQVLARAIWWANLALGAVLATAGSNRERMAGGLLALACGAALLVAGRRALGETNARGAAVPAALRSMLLLLMIFALADAQTFLLFGSVGLIEESAKLGVPAIMLAIGGAYVAGFVGLYRLELWGAIVNIVVSLAVLVMLLGTRIIHKSDLVTFLAILAVVHVLVALPVVLAAVRKVELPGLPPRVRATLTNVVVVLLMVFATVSWASR
;
A
#
# COMPACT_ATOMS: atom_id res chain seq x y z
N MET A 1 -16.37 -21.50 -7.53
CA MET A 1 -16.06 -20.18 -8.14
C MET A 1 -14.96 -19.40 -7.41
N THR A 2 -14.84 -19.47 -6.09
CA THR A 2 -13.80 -18.77 -5.31
C THR A 2 -12.37 -19.20 -5.67
N LEU A 3 -12.14 -20.51 -5.86
CA LEU A 3 -10.83 -21.05 -6.25
C LEU A 3 -10.32 -20.45 -7.57
N VAL A 4 -11.16 -20.41 -8.62
CA VAL A 4 -10.81 -19.84 -9.93
C VAL A 4 -10.39 -18.37 -9.78
N ARG A 5 -11.13 -17.59 -8.98
CA ARG A 5 -10.77 -16.18 -8.72
C ARG A 5 -9.43 -16.04 -8.01
N HIS A 6 -9.14 -16.88 -7.01
CA HIS A 6 -7.85 -16.84 -6.31
C HIS A 6 -6.70 -17.22 -7.24
N VAL A 7 -6.88 -18.24 -8.09
CA VAL A 7 -5.87 -18.62 -9.09
C VAL A 7 -5.63 -17.48 -10.08
N VAL A 8 -6.68 -16.87 -10.63
CA VAL A 8 -6.53 -15.72 -11.55
C VAL A 8 -5.86 -14.53 -10.85
N ALA A 9 -6.24 -14.20 -9.62
CA ALA A 9 -5.61 -13.13 -8.86
C ALA A 9 -4.13 -13.43 -8.54
N SER A 10 -3.79 -14.69 -8.26
CA SER A 10 -2.41 -15.15 -8.06
C SER A 10 -1.58 -15.00 -9.34
N ILE A 11 -2.10 -15.43 -10.49
CA ILE A 11 -1.45 -15.24 -11.80
C ILE A 11 -1.20 -13.76 -12.08
N LEU A 12 -2.18 -12.89 -11.78
CA LEU A 12 -2.02 -11.45 -11.93
C LEU A 12 -0.99 -10.87 -10.96
N GLY A 13 -0.90 -11.39 -9.73
CA GLY A 13 0.16 -11.03 -8.77
C GLY A 13 1.55 -11.44 -9.25
N VAL A 14 1.69 -12.60 -9.88
CA VAL A 14 2.95 -13.04 -10.52
C VAL A 14 3.27 -12.18 -11.74
N ALA A 15 2.27 -11.83 -12.56
CA ALA A 15 2.45 -10.91 -13.69
C ALA A 15 2.90 -9.52 -13.23
N ALA A 16 2.37 -9.01 -12.11
CA ALA A 16 2.84 -7.79 -11.46
C ALA A 16 4.32 -7.89 -11.03
N ALA A 17 4.70 -9.01 -10.40
CA ALA A 17 6.10 -9.25 -10.03
C ALA A 17 7.02 -9.31 -11.25
N ALA A 18 6.59 -9.96 -12.34
CA ALA A 18 7.34 -10.00 -13.59
C ALA A 18 7.48 -8.61 -14.23
N ALA A 19 6.41 -7.81 -14.24
CA ALA A 19 6.45 -6.43 -14.72
C ALA A 19 7.47 -5.58 -13.95
N LEU A 20 7.48 -5.70 -12.62
CA LEU A 20 8.47 -5.03 -11.77
C LEU A 20 9.88 -5.58 -12.03
N PHE A 21 10.05 -6.89 -12.18
CA PHE A 21 11.35 -7.49 -12.49
C PHE A 21 11.93 -6.97 -13.81
N LEU A 22 11.08 -6.74 -14.81
CA LEU A 22 11.49 -6.16 -16.10
C LEU A 22 11.97 -4.70 -15.97
N SER A 23 11.64 -3.96 -14.90
CA SER A 23 12.22 -2.62 -14.67
C SER A 23 13.61 -2.66 -14.04
N ILE A 24 13.99 -3.78 -13.42
CA ILE A 24 15.25 -3.90 -12.67
C ILE A 24 16.46 -3.77 -13.61
N ARG A 25 17.35 -2.84 -13.29
CA ARG A 25 18.73 -2.85 -13.80
C ARG A 25 19.60 -3.72 -12.89
N ALA A 26 20.64 -4.34 -13.42
CA ALA A 26 21.51 -5.25 -12.66
C ALA A 26 22.10 -4.60 -11.39
N ALA A 27 22.28 -3.28 -11.37
CA ALA A 27 22.80 -2.54 -10.23
C ALA A 27 21.74 -2.19 -9.14
N GLU A 28 20.45 -2.40 -9.41
CA GLU A 28 19.33 -1.92 -8.56
C GLU A 28 18.48 -3.08 -7.99
N TRP A 29 18.92 -4.34 -8.21
CA TRP A 29 18.12 -5.52 -7.87
C TRP A 29 17.73 -5.60 -6.39
N TYR A 30 18.60 -5.13 -5.49
CA TYR A 30 18.35 -5.14 -4.05
C TYR A 30 17.24 -4.16 -3.65
N ILE A 31 17.10 -3.01 -4.34
CA ILE A 31 16.09 -1.98 -4.08
C ILE A 31 14.69 -2.55 -4.32
N LEU A 32 14.55 -3.29 -5.42
CA LEU A 32 13.28 -3.85 -5.87
C LEU A 32 13.02 -5.26 -5.33
N SER A 33 14.00 -5.87 -4.64
CA SER A 33 13.84 -7.21 -4.05
C SER A 33 12.71 -7.28 -3.03
N LEU A 34 12.52 -6.22 -2.22
CA LEU A 34 11.47 -6.15 -1.21
C LEU A 34 10.06 -6.12 -1.84
N PRO A 35 9.70 -5.17 -2.72
CA PRO A 35 8.38 -5.20 -3.38
C PRO A 35 8.17 -6.44 -4.23
N LEU A 36 9.21 -6.97 -4.88
CA LEU A 36 9.14 -8.22 -5.64
C LEU A 36 8.78 -9.41 -4.74
N GLY A 37 9.50 -9.59 -3.62
CA GLY A 37 9.24 -10.64 -2.65
C GLY A 37 7.84 -10.55 -2.05
N LEU A 38 7.37 -9.32 -1.77
CA LEU A 38 6.01 -9.09 -1.31
C LEU A 38 4.98 -9.49 -2.37
N LEU A 39 5.13 -9.10 -3.63
CA LEU A 39 4.22 -9.50 -4.71
C LEU A 39 4.16 -11.02 -4.89
N LEU A 40 5.31 -11.71 -4.85
CA LEU A 40 5.34 -13.18 -4.92
C LEU A 40 4.64 -13.80 -3.71
N SER A 41 4.92 -13.30 -2.50
CA SER A 41 4.25 -13.78 -1.29
C SER A 41 2.73 -13.57 -1.34
N SER A 42 2.26 -12.43 -1.88
CA SER A 42 0.83 -12.12 -2.03
C SER A 42 0.09 -13.16 -2.91
N SER A 43 0.79 -13.67 -3.92
CA SER A 43 0.28 -14.68 -4.86
C SER A 43 0.08 -16.05 -4.18
N VAL A 44 0.84 -16.33 -3.11
CA VAL A 44 0.67 -17.53 -2.28
C VAL A 44 -0.35 -17.28 -1.16
N LEU A 45 -0.29 -16.11 -0.52
CA LEU A 45 -1.13 -15.75 0.63
C LEU A 45 -2.63 -15.72 0.29
N ILE A 46 -3.00 -15.38 -0.94
CA ILE A 46 -4.42 -15.35 -1.36
C ILE A 46 -5.10 -16.73 -1.29
N HIS A 47 -4.33 -17.83 -1.33
CA HIS A 47 -4.87 -19.18 -1.21
C HIS A 47 -5.14 -19.60 0.24
N ARG A 48 -4.67 -18.84 1.23
CA ARG A 48 -4.94 -19.13 2.64
C ARG A 48 -6.37 -18.70 2.99
N PRO A 49 -7.16 -19.57 3.64
CA PRO A 49 -8.55 -19.27 3.98
C PRO A 49 -8.69 -18.27 5.15
N SER A 50 -7.59 -17.91 5.82
CA SER A 50 -7.61 -16.97 6.94
C SER A 50 -7.68 -15.51 6.48
N LEU A 51 -8.34 -14.68 7.29
CA LEU A 51 -8.55 -13.26 7.01
C LEU A 51 -7.23 -12.51 6.84
N GLY A 52 -6.28 -12.68 7.78
CA GLY A 52 -5.01 -11.96 7.81
C GLY A 52 -4.20 -12.04 6.51
N PRO A 53 -3.87 -13.24 6.00
CA PRO A 53 -3.18 -13.41 4.72
C PRO A 53 -3.90 -12.79 3.52
N GLN A 54 -5.24 -12.90 3.45
CA GLN A 54 -6.01 -12.30 2.34
C GLN A 54 -5.99 -10.77 2.41
N VAL A 55 -5.99 -10.21 3.60
CA VAL A 55 -5.85 -8.78 3.85
C VAL A 55 -4.46 -8.31 3.46
N LEU A 56 -3.43 -9.03 3.90
CA LEU A 56 -2.05 -8.72 3.56
C LEU A 56 -1.80 -8.78 2.05
N ALA A 57 -2.30 -9.82 1.35
CA ALA A 57 -2.17 -9.93 -0.10
C ALA A 57 -2.77 -8.72 -0.83
N ARG A 58 -3.96 -8.27 -0.40
CA ARG A 58 -4.60 -7.07 -0.96
C ARG A 58 -3.85 -5.79 -0.61
N ALA A 59 -3.32 -5.69 0.61
CA ALA A 59 -2.50 -4.55 1.01
C ALA A 59 -1.26 -4.41 0.12
N ILE A 60 -0.60 -5.53 -0.15
CA ILE A 60 0.54 -5.59 -1.06
C ILE A 60 0.14 -5.15 -2.48
N TRP A 61 -0.97 -5.64 -3.03
CA TRP A 61 -1.41 -5.21 -4.37
C TRP A 61 -1.78 -3.73 -4.42
N TRP A 62 -2.42 -3.19 -3.38
CA TRP A 62 -2.72 -1.75 -3.32
C TRP A 62 -1.46 -0.89 -3.26
N ALA A 63 -0.50 -1.27 -2.41
CA ALA A 63 0.76 -0.54 -2.30
C ALA A 63 1.55 -0.58 -3.62
N ASN A 64 1.59 -1.74 -4.28
CA ASN A 64 2.26 -1.89 -5.58
C ASN A 64 1.47 -1.25 -6.75
N LEU A 65 0.14 -1.13 -6.65
CA LEU A 65 -0.66 -0.34 -7.58
C LEU A 65 -0.27 1.14 -7.50
N ALA A 66 -0.16 1.69 -6.28
CA ALA A 66 0.30 3.06 -6.06
C ALA A 66 1.74 3.26 -6.57
N LEU A 67 2.65 2.35 -6.24
CA LEU A 67 4.02 2.36 -6.75
C LEU A 67 4.05 2.32 -8.29
N GLY A 68 3.26 1.45 -8.91
CA GLY A 68 3.14 1.37 -10.37
C GLY A 68 2.66 2.68 -11.00
N ALA A 69 1.68 3.35 -10.38
CA ALA A 69 1.20 4.66 -10.83
C ALA A 69 2.29 5.76 -10.70
N VAL A 70 3.12 5.71 -9.65
CA VAL A 70 4.26 6.63 -9.51
C VAL A 70 5.33 6.34 -10.55
N LEU A 71 5.70 5.09 -10.77
CA LEU A 71 6.68 4.70 -11.79
C LEU A 71 6.21 5.07 -13.20
N ALA A 72 4.92 4.89 -13.48
CA ALA A 72 4.29 5.27 -14.75
C ALA A 72 4.37 6.78 -15.05
N THR A 73 4.42 7.63 -14.01
CA THR A 73 4.46 9.09 -14.17
C THR A 73 5.87 9.67 -14.10
N ALA A 74 6.66 9.21 -13.13
CA ALA A 74 7.95 9.81 -12.78
C ALA A 74 9.17 9.06 -13.32
N GLY A 75 9.02 7.81 -13.79
CA GLY A 75 10.12 6.98 -14.24
C GLY A 75 10.69 7.35 -15.63
N SER A 76 11.80 6.71 -16.00
CA SER A 76 12.31 6.63 -17.38
C SER A 76 11.38 5.80 -18.28
N ASN A 77 11.56 5.83 -19.61
CA ASN A 77 10.66 5.12 -20.55
C ASN A 77 10.45 3.62 -20.20
N ARG A 78 11.52 2.93 -19.76
CA ARG A 78 11.44 1.53 -19.33
C ARG A 78 10.67 1.38 -18.01
N GLU A 79 10.95 2.22 -17.03
CA GLU A 79 10.26 2.22 -15.73
C GLU A 79 8.80 2.60 -15.86
N ARG A 80 8.45 3.50 -16.79
CA ARG A 80 7.07 3.89 -17.06
C ARG A 80 6.25 2.73 -17.60
N MET A 81 6.77 2.03 -18.59
CA MET A 81 6.12 0.83 -19.15
C MET A 81 5.93 -0.24 -18.07
N ALA A 82 6.98 -0.53 -17.30
CA ALA A 82 6.90 -1.48 -16.19
C ALA A 82 5.92 -1.02 -15.10
N GLY A 83 5.89 0.28 -14.77
CA GLY A 83 4.97 0.88 -13.82
C GLY A 83 3.52 0.79 -14.26
N GLY A 84 3.23 1.04 -15.55
CA GLY A 84 1.92 0.85 -16.14
C GLY A 84 1.45 -0.61 -16.08
N LEU A 85 2.32 -1.56 -16.46
CA LEU A 85 2.03 -2.99 -16.37
C LEU A 85 1.83 -3.45 -14.92
N LEU A 86 2.65 -2.96 -13.99
CA LEU A 86 2.53 -3.23 -12.56
C LEU A 86 1.19 -2.74 -12.01
N ALA A 87 0.82 -1.49 -12.32
CA ALA A 87 -0.45 -0.91 -11.91
C ALA A 87 -1.64 -1.68 -12.49
N LEU A 88 -1.59 -2.04 -13.78
CA LEU A 88 -2.64 -2.84 -14.42
C LEU A 88 -2.80 -4.22 -13.78
N ALA A 89 -1.70 -4.93 -13.57
CA ALA A 89 -1.72 -6.28 -13.01
C ALA A 89 -2.20 -6.28 -11.54
N CYS A 90 -1.70 -5.36 -10.70
CA CYS A 90 -2.16 -5.20 -9.32
C CYS A 90 -3.62 -4.77 -9.24
N GLY A 91 -4.05 -3.83 -10.08
CA GLY A 91 -5.45 -3.38 -10.14
C GLY A 91 -6.39 -4.50 -10.58
N ALA A 92 -6.01 -5.26 -11.61
CA ALA A 92 -6.76 -6.44 -12.04
C ALA A 92 -6.83 -7.51 -10.94
N ALA A 93 -5.73 -7.79 -10.23
CA ALA A 93 -5.70 -8.73 -9.12
C ALA A 93 -6.69 -8.32 -8.01
N LEU A 94 -6.75 -7.03 -7.68
CA LEU A 94 -7.69 -6.46 -6.71
C LEU A 94 -9.16 -6.61 -7.16
N LEU A 95 -9.46 -6.31 -8.42
CA LEU A 95 -10.80 -6.45 -8.98
C LEU A 95 -11.27 -7.91 -9.01
N VAL A 96 -10.39 -8.84 -9.40
CA VAL A 96 -10.69 -10.28 -9.47
C VAL A 96 -10.85 -10.89 -8.08
N ALA A 97 -9.94 -10.56 -7.14
CA ALA A 97 -9.99 -11.09 -5.79
C ALA A 97 -11.29 -10.71 -5.08
N GLY A 98 -11.84 -9.52 -5.36
CA GLY A 98 -13.17 -9.05 -4.97
C GLY A 98 -13.42 -9.06 -3.44
N ARG A 99 -14.41 -8.34 -2.92
CA ARG A 99 -14.65 -8.34 -1.45
C ARG A 99 -15.46 -9.52 -0.91
N ARG A 100 -16.13 -10.31 -1.76
CA ARG A 100 -17.07 -11.36 -1.31
C ARG A 100 -16.39 -12.48 -0.50
N ALA A 101 -15.17 -12.85 -0.86
CA ALA A 101 -14.42 -13.90 -0.15
C ALA A 101 -14.15 -13.57 1.34
N LEU A 102 -13.99 -12.29 1.69
CA LEU A 102 -13.80 -11.84 3.07
C LEU A 102 -15.09 -11.86 3.89
N GLY A 103 -16.27 -11.85 3.24
CA GLY A 103 -17.56 -11.93 3.95
C GLY A 103 -17.87 -13.35 4.41
N GLU A 104 -17.54 -14.34 3.59
CA GLU A 104 -17.88 -15.75 3.80
C GLU A 104 -17.01 -16.42 4.87
N THR A 105 -15.70 -16.12 4.91
CA THR A 105 -14.79 -16.63 5.96
C THR A 105 -15.09 -16.05 7.34
N ASN A 106 -15.73 -14.88 7.41
CA ASN A 106 -16.08 -14.18 8.65
C ASN A 106 -17.41 -14.61 9.28
N ALA A 107 -18.27 -15.36 8.58
CA ALA A 107 -19.47 -15.93 9.18
C ALA A 107 -19.16 -16.90 10.35
N ARG A 108 -17.89 -17.23 10.58
CA ARG A 108 -17.43 -18.21 11.56
C ARG A 108 -16.55 -17.66 12.69
N GLY A 109 -16.20 -16.36 12.72
CA GLY A 109 -15.24 -15.83 13.70
C GLY A 109 -15.57 -14.42 14.20
N ALA A 110 -15.92 -14.34 15.48
CA ALA A 110 -16.03 -13.17 16.39
C ALA A 110 -16.63 -11.85 15.84
N ALA A 111 -17.59 -11.30 16.60
CA ALA A 111 -18.37 -10.10 16.32
C ALA A 111 -17.55 -8.79 16.35
N VAL A 112 -16.64 -8.59 15.40
CA VAL A 112 -16.02 -7.28 15.15
C VAL A 112 -16.91 -6.50 14.16
N PRO A 113 -17.31 -5.25 14.48
CA PRO A 113 -18.15 -4.43 13.60
C PRO A 113 -17.58 -4.28 12.18
N ALA A 114 -18.40 -4.54 11.17
CA ALA A 114 -17.97 -4.59 9.77
C ALA A 114 -17.47 -3.24 9.21
N ALA A 115 -17.87 -2.12 9.81
CA ALA A 115 -17.45 -0.78 9.43
C ALA A 115 -15.97 -0.52 9.81
N LEU A 116 -15.62 -0.83 11.06
CA LEU A 116 -14.25 -0.70 11.58
C LEU A 116 -13.28 -1.55 10.78
N ARG A 117 -13.71 -2.76 10.36
CA ARG A 117 -12.90 -3.65 9.53
C ARG A 117 -12.46 -3.00 8.22
N SER A 118 -13.37 -2.37 7.47
CA SER A 118 -12.97 -1.75 6.19
C SER A 118 -12.01 -0.57 6.35
N MET A 119 -12.17 0.22 7.42
CA MET A 119 -11.25 1.31 7.71
C MET A 119 -9.90 0.79 8.18
N LEU A 120 -9.89 -0.28 8.98
CA LEU A 120 -8.66 -0.94 9.41
C LEU A 120 -7.90 -1.56 8.24
N LEU A 121 -8.60 -2.16 7.26
CA LEU A 121 -7.98 -2.62 6.01
C LEU A 121 -7.35 -1.48 5.23
N LEU A 122 -8.07 -0.36 5.10
CA LEU A 122 -7.57 0.81 4.40
C LEU A 122 -6.36 1.40 5.12
N LEU A 123 -6.38 1.43 6.45
CA LEU A 123 -5.28 1.89 7.28
C LEU A 123 -4.06 0.98 7.17
N MET A 124 -4.27 -0.35 7.14
CA MET A 124 -3.21 -1.32 6.89
C MET A 124 -2.61 -1.18 5.49
N ILE A 125 -3.44 -0.92 4.48
CA ILE A 125 -2.98 -0.62 3.11
C ILE A 125 -2.08 0.62 3.11
N PHE A 126 -2.52 1.72 3.72
CA PHE A 126 -1.72 2.95 3.79
C PHE A 126 -0.44 2.78 4.58
N ALA A 127 -0.49 2.15 5.76
CA ALA A 127 0.69 1.86 6.56
C ALA A 127 1.71 1.01 5.81
N LEU A 128 1.27 0.00 5.06
CA LEU A 128 2.18 -0.82 4.27
C LEU A 128 2.76 -0.05 3.07
N ALA A 129 1.94 0.76 2.40
CA ALA A 129 2.39 1.60 1.30
C ALA A 129 3.44 2.63 1.75
N ASP A 130 3.21 3.29 2.88
CA ASP A 130 4.14 4.24 3.47
C ASP A 130 5.42 3.53 3.95
N ALA A 131 5.27 2.39 4.64
CA ALA A 131 6.41 1.56 5.03
C ALA A 131 7.30 1.21 3.83
N GLN A 132 6.70 0.69 2.75
CA GLN A 132 7.45 0.35 1.54
C GLN A 132 8.11 1.58 0.92
N THR A 133 7.39 2.71 0.86
CA THR A 133 7.90 3.96 0.28
C THR A 133 9.13 4.47 1.05
N PHE A 134 9.04 4.55 2.37
CA PHE A 134 10.14 5.02 3.22
C PHE A 134 11.30 4.02 3.29
N LEU A 135 11.03 2.73 3.34
CA LEU A 135 12.08 1.70 3.28
C LEU A 135 12.82 1.74 1.95
N LEU A 136 12.08 1.88 0.83
CA LEU A 136 12.64 1.99 -0.51
C LEU A 136 13.57 3.21 -0.60
N PHE A 137 13.06 4.42 -0.33
CA PHE A 137 13.85 5.64 -0.42
C PHE A 137 15.01 5.68 0.58
N GLY A 138 14.80 5.18 1.80
CA GLY A 138 15.88 5.06 2.79
C GLY A 138 16.98 4.10 2.33
N SER A 139 16.62 2.97 1.70
CA SER A 139 17.60 2.03 1.16
C SER A 139 18.39 2.59 -0.02
N VAL A 140 17.73 3.31 -0.93
CA VAL A 140 18.37 3.99 -2.07
C VAL A 140 19.36 5.03 -1.57
N GLY A 141 18.92 5.88 -0.63
CA GLY A 141 19.74 6.95 -0.08
C GLY A 141 20.99 6.46 0.65
N LEU A 142 20.91 5.32 1.36
CA LEU A 142 22.10 4.74 2.02
C LEU A 142 23.19 4.31 1.03
N ILE A 143 22.81 3.99 -0.20
CA ILE A 143 23.72 3.41 -1.19
C ILE A 143 24.28 4.51 -2.11
N GLU A 144 23.47 5.50 -2.46
CA GLU A 144 23.91 6.64 -3.27
C GLU A 144 24.74 7.65 -2.46
N GLU A 145 24.34 7.96 -1.21
CA GLU A 145 24.97 9.00 -0.37
C GLU A 145 25.77 8.41 0.79
N SER A 146 26.79 7.61 0.48
CA SER A 146 27.68 6.93 1.44
C SER A 146 28.38 7.84 2.47
N ALA A 147 28.31 9.17 2.33
CA ALA A 147 28.94 10.14 3.22
C ALA A 147 28.00 10.86 4.21
N LYS A 148 26.67 10.74 4.10
CA LYS A 148 25.70 11.43 4.99
C LYS A 148 24.59 10.50 5.48
N LEU A 149 24.91 9.66 6.46
CA LEU A 149 24.01 8.67 7.07
C LEU A 149 22.68 9.23 7.61
N GLY A 150 22.55 10.55 7.82
CA GLY A 150 21.42 11.14 8.54
C GLY A 150 20.05 10.90 7.90
N VAL A 151 19.83 11.40 6.68
CA VAL A 151 18.49 11.38 6.04
C VAL A 151 18.03 9.97 5.68
N PRO A 152 18.86 9.11 5.04
CA PRO A 152 18.43 7.77 4.67
C PRO A 152 18.13 6.89 5.89
N ALA A 153 18.91 7.02 6.98
CA ALA A 153 18.64 6.31 8.23
C ALA A 153 17.32 6.75 8.88
N ILE A 154 17.00 8.05 8.85
CA ILE A 154 15.70 8.57 9.32
C ILE A 154 14.55 7.97 8.49
N MET A 155 14.69 7.94 7.17
CA MET A 155 13.68 7.32 6.30
C MET A 155 13.49 5.83 6.60
N LEU A 156 14.57 5.07 6.81
CA LEU A 156 14.47 3.68 7.22
C LEU A 156 13.81 3.51 8.59
N ALA A 157 14.13 4.36 9.56
CA ALA A 157 13.50 4.34 10.87
C ALA A 157 12.00 4.64 10.79
N ILE A 158 11.59 5.61 9.97
CA ILE A 158 10.18 5.91 9.68
C ILE A 158 9.50 4.70 9.03
N GLY A 159 10.12 4.10 8.02
CA GLY A 159 9.63 2.88 7.37
C GLY A 159 9.45 1.74 8.36
N GLY A 160 10.43 1.51 9.24
CA GLY A 160 10.35 0.52 10.32
C GLY A 160 9.23 0.81 11.33
N ALA A 161 9.00 2.09 11.66
CA ALA A 161 7.91 2.49 12.53
C ALA A 161 6.53 2.24 11.90
N TYR A 162 6.38 2.47 10.58
CA TYR A 162 5.17 2.07 9.85
C TYR A 162 4.98 0.55 9.81
N VAL A 163 6.06 -0.24 9.68
CA VAL A 163 5.98 -1.71 9.79
C VAL A 163 5.52 -2.12 11.19
N ALA A 164 6.06 -1.51 12.24
CA ALA A 164 5.60 -1.76 13.61
C ALA A 164 4.11 -1.39 13.77
N GLY A 165 3.70 -0.21 13.30
CA GLY A 165 2.30 0.21 13.29
C GLY A 165 1.39 -0.76 12.53
N PHE A 166 1.85 -1.25 11.36
CA PHE A 166 1.16 -2.29 10.59
C PHE A 166 1.02 -3.60 11.36
N VAL A 167 2.05 -4.06 12.07
CA VAL A 167 1.99 -5.26 12.92
C VAL A 167 0.98 -5.08 14.05
N GLY A 168 0.95 -3.90 14.69
CA GLY A 168 -0.07 -3.56 15.70
C GLY A 168 -1.48 -3.59 15.12
N LEU A 169 -1.69 -3.01 13.94
CA LEU A 169 -2.98 -3.06 13.23
C LEU A 169 -3.38 -4.47 12.84
N TYR A 170 -2.43 -5.30 12.40
CA TYR A 170 -2.65 -6.71 12.07
C TYR A 170 -3.13 -7.51 13.28
N ARG A 171 -2.60 -7.18 14.47
CA ARG A 171 -3.04 -7.75 15.75
C ARG A 171 -4.32 -7.11 16.31
N LEU A 172 -4.89 -6.14 15.60
CA LEU A 172 -6.06 -5.35 16.02
C LEU A 172 -5.81 -4.56 17.32
N GLU A 173 -4.56 -4.19 17.59
CA GLU A 173 -4.18 -3.44 18.78
C GLU A 173 -4.19 -1.92 18.49
N LEU A 174 -4.80 -1.14 19.39
CA LEU A 174 -4.97 0.32 19.23
C LEU A 174 -3.64 1.07 19.06
N TRP A 175 -2.56 0.58 19.69
CA TRP A 175 -1.25 1.20 19.58
C TRP A 175 -0.75 1.23 18.14
N GLY A 176 -1.11 0.25 17.30
CA GLY A 176 -0.70 0.24 15.89
C GLY A 176 -1.26 1.43 15.10
N ALA A 177 -2.52 1.78 15.37
CA ALA A 177 -3.14 2.97 14.79
C ALA A 177 -2.51 4.26 15.32
N ILE A 178 -2.22 4.32 16.63
CA ILE A 178 -1.56 5.48 17.25
C ILE A 178 -0.17 5.70 16.66
N VAL A 179 0.64 4.63 16.55
CA VAL A 179 1.98 4.70 15.95
C VAL A 179 1.90 5.24 14.53
N ASN A 180 1.01 4.73 13.68
CA ASN A 180 0.88 5.21 12.30
C ASN A 180 0.47 6.69 12.22
N ILE A 181 -0.42 7.16 13.10
CA ILE A 181 -0.77 8.60 13.18
C ILE A 181 0.44 9.43 13.58
N VAL A 182 1.13 9.03 14.65
CA VAL A 182 2.30 9.77 15.17
C VAL A 182 3.40 9.83 14.12
N VAL A 183 3.69 8.72 13.46
CA VAL A 183 4.70 8.66 12.39
C VAL A 183 4.28 9.52 11.21
N SER A 184 3.01 9.48 10.78
CA SER A 184 2.53 10.30 9.66
C SER A 184 2.56 11.80 9.98
N LEU A 185 2.25 12.19 11.22
CA LEU A 185 2.40 13.58 11.68
C LEU A 185 3.88 13.99 11.72
N ALA A 186 4.76 13.13 12.23
CA ALA A 186 6.20 13.39 12.23
C ALA A 186 6.76 13.55 10.82
N VAL A 187 6.32 12.71 9.87
CA VAL A 187 6.64 12.84 8.44
C VAL A 187 6.16 14.18 7.90
N LEU A 188 4.92 14.59 8.19
CA LEU A 188 4.38 15.86 7.71
C LEU A 188 5.17 17.06 8.25
N VAL A 189 5.49 17.05 9.55
CA VAL A 189 6.33 18.09 10.19
C VAL A 189 7.73 18.10 9.57
N MET A 190 8.32 16.93 9.34
CA MET A 190 9.63 16.81 8.70
C MET A 190 9.61 17.39 7.28
N LEU A 191 8.64 17.00 6.45
CA LEU A 191 8.52 17.45 5.06
C LEU A 191 8.32 18.97 4.96
N LEU A 192 7.50 19.55 5.84
CA LEU A 192 7.22 20.99 5.84
C LEU A 192 8.35 21.82 6.47
N GLY A 193 9.01 21.29 7.51
CA GLY A 193 9.96 22.05 8.32
C GLY A 193 11.41 22.01 7.83
N THR A 194 11.84 20.91 7.21
CA THR A 194 13.29 20.66 7.02
C THR A 194 13.79 20.84 5.59
N ARG A 195 12.91 20.99 4.58
CA ARG A 195 13.25 21.02 3.14
C ARG A 195 14.27 19.96 2.71
N ILE A 196 14.31 18.81 3.41
CA ILE A 196 15.30 17.74 3.21
C ILE A 196 15.24 17.19 1.78
N ILE A 197 14.05 17.14 1.19
CA ILE A 197 13.83 16.64 -0.16
C ILE A 197 13.73 17.84 -1.11
N HIS A 198 14.74 18.00 -1.99
CA HIS A 198 14.80 19.09 -2.96
C HIS A 198 13.81 18.96 -4.13
N LYS A 199 13.36 17.74 -4.45
CA LYS A 199 12.38 17.50 -5.52
C LYS A 199 10.98 17.86 -5.02
N SER A 200 10.45 19.00 -5.47
CA SER A 200 9.12 19.52 -5.12
C SER A 200 8.02 18.47 -5.25
N ASP A 201 8.05 17.69 -6.33
CA ASP A 201 6.95 16.80 -6.69
C ASP A 201 6.83 15.62 -5.72
N LEU A 202 7.98 15.11 -5.25
CA LEU A 202 8.01 14.04 -4.25
C LEU A 202 7.54 14.52 -2.89
N VAL A 203 7.92 15.75 -2.49
CA VAL A 203 7.45 16.35 -1.23
C VAL A 203 5.95 16.52 -1.25
N THR A 204 5.39 17.07 -2.32
CA THR A 204 3.94 17.25 -2.45
C THR A 204 3.22 15.91 -2.40
N PHE A 205 3.72 14.90 -3.11
CA PHE A 205 3.13 13.55 -3.10
C PHE A 205 3.15 12.91 -1.70
N LEU A 206 4.30 12.93 -1.02
CA LEU A 206 4.44 12.37 0.32
C LEU A 206 3.61 13.14 1.36
N ALA A 207 3.52 14.46 1.23
CA ALA A 207 2.69 15.29 2.11
C ALA A 207 1.20 14.96 1.92
N ILE A 208 0.73 14.80 0.68
CA ILE A 208 -0.64 14.38 0.39
C ILE A 208 -0.91 12.99 0.99
N LEU A 209 0.01 12.03 0.81
CA LEU A 209 -0.13 10.70 1.41
C LEU A 209 -0.23 10.75 2.93
N ALA A 210 0.67 11.49 3.59
CA ALA A 210 0.66 11.65 5.05
C ALA A 210 -0.65 12.27 5.54
N VAL A 211 -1.15 13.32 4.87
CA VAL A 211 -2.43 13.97 5.20
C VAL A 211 -3.59 12.99 5.03
N VAL A 212 -3.66 12.28 3.90
CA VAL A 212 -4.70 11.29 3.64
C VAL A 212 -4.67 10.18 4.69
N HIS A 213 -3.49 9.69 5.06
CA HIS A 213 -3.33 8.68 6.09
C HIS A 213 -3.84 9.19 7.45
N VAL A 214 -3.43 10.39 7.89
CA VAL A 214 -3.92 10.97 9.15
C VAL A 214 -5.44 11.13 9.14
N LEU A 215 -6.01 11.63 8.04
CA LEU A 215 -7.47 11.80 7.90
C LEU A 215 -8.23 10.47 7.94
N VAL A 216 -7.66 9.40 7.40
CA VAL A 216 -8.24 8.05 7.43
C VAL A 216 -8.06 7.38 8.80
N ALA A 217 -6.92 7.60 9.45
CA ALA A 217 -6.59 7.00 10.74
C ALA A 217 -7.35 7.62 11.91
N LEU A 218 -7.54 8.93 11.88
CA LEU A 218 -8.19 9.69 12.94
C LEU A 218 -9.59 9.14 13.31
N PRO A 219 -10.54 8.93 12.38
CA PRO A 219 -11.85 8.39 12.72
C PRO A 219 -11.75 6.97 13.31
N VAL A 220 -10.80 6.15 12.88
CA VAL A 220 -10.58 4.80 13.44
C VAL A 220 -10.17 4.88 14.91
N VAL A 221 -9.21 5.76 15.23
CA VAL A 221 -8.75 5.96 16.61
C VAL A 221 -9.86 6.57 17.47
N LEU A 222 -10.58 7.58 16.96
CA LEU A 222 -11.70 8.18 17.68
C LEU A 222 -12.82 7.18 17.96
N ALA A 223 -13.16 6.32 16.99
CA ALA A 223 -14.16 5.28 17.17
C ALA A 223 -13.72 4.24 18.20
N ALA A 224 -12.45 3.82 18.15
CA ALA A 224 -11.88 2.87 19.10
C ALA A 224 -11.85 3.42 20.53
N VAL A 225 -11.46 4.69 20.70
CA VAL A 225 -11.41 5.36 22.01
C VAL A 225 -12.82 5.59 22.56
N ARG A 226 -13.76 6.06 21.73
CA ARG A 226 -15.13 6.38 22.15
C ARG A 226 -16.02 5.15 22.27
N LYS A 227 -15.58 3.98 21.78
CA LYS A 227 -16.40 2.76 21.65
C LYS A 227 -17.70 3.03 20.86
N VAL A 228 -17.67 3.97 19.91
CA VAL A 228 -18.82 4.36 19.09
C VAL A 228 -18.71 3.71 17.73
N GLU A 229 -19.80 3.12 17.26
CA GLU A 229 -19.89 2.63 15.89
C GLU A 229 -19.99 3.80 14.90
N LEU A 230 -19.05 3.89 13.97
CA LEU A 230 -19.14 4.86 12.88
C LEU A 230 -20.25 4.43 11.91
N PRO A 231 -21.08 5.36 11.40
CA PRO A 231 -22.07 5.06 10.37
C PRO A 231 -21.35 4.50 9.14
N GLY A 232 -21.50 3.20 8.91
CA GLY A 232 -20.87 2.51 7.80
C GLY A 232 -21.59 2.82 6.48
N LEU A 233 -20.84 3.07 5.42
CA LEU A 233 -21.41 3.14 4.08
C LEU A 233 -22.04 1.79 3.69
N PRO A 234 -23.15 1.79 2.93
CA PRO A 234 -23.74 0.58 2.41
C PRO A 234 -22.70 -0.30 1.68
N PRO A 235 -22.73 -1.63 1.84
CA PRO A 235 -21.71 -2.52 1.27
C PRO A 235 -21.51 -2.37 -0.24
N ARG A 236 -22.59 -2.04 -0.97
CA ARG A 236 -22.59 -1.79 -2.42
C ARG A 236 -21.82 -0.51 -2.76
N VAL A 237 -22.18 0.61 -2.13
CA VAL A 237 -21.52 1.92 -2.34
C VAL A 237 -20.03 1.82 -2.09
N ARG A 238 -19.64 1.22 -0.96
CA ARG A 238 -18.22 1.02 -0.64
C ARG A 238 -17.49 0.18 -1.69
N ALA A 239 -18.14 -0.85 -2.25
CA ALA A 239 -17.51 -1.70 -3.26
C ALA A 239 -17.33 -0.95 -4.59
N THR A 240 -18.34 -0.19 -4.99
CA THR A 240 -18.28 0.68 -6.16
C THR A 240 -17.16 1.71 -6.00
N LEU A 241 -17.08 2.39 -4.86
CA LEU A 241 -16.02 3.37 -4.59
C LEU A 241 -14.63 2.74 -4.69
N THR A 242 -14.39 1.59 -4.05
CA THR A 242 -13.10 0.90 -4.14
C THR A 242 -12.75 0.54 -5.58
N ASN A 243 -13.69 -0.04 -6.33
CA ASN A 243 -13.47 -0.40 -7.73
C ASN A 243 -13.20 0.83 -8.62
N VAL A 244 -13.95 1.91 -8.40
CA VAL A 244 -13.74 3.19 -9.11
C VAL A 244 -12.35 3.71 -8.84
N VAL A 245 -11.89 3.73 -7.58
CA VAL A 245 -10.53 4.17 -7.25
C VAL A 245 -9.47 3.29 -7.92
N VAL A 246 -9.63 1.95 -7.89
CA VAL A 246 -8.71 1.03 -8.58
C VAL A 246 -8.66 1.32 -10.07
N VAL A 247 -9.83 1.45 -10.72
CA VAL A 247 -9.93 1.71 -12.16
C VAL A 247 -9.34 3.08 -12.51
N LEU A 248 -9.61 4.11 -11.71
CA LEU A 248 -9.04 5.44 -11.92
C LEU A 248 -7.52 5.42 -11.83
N LEU A 249 -6.93 4.71 -10.85
CA LEU A 249 -5.48 4.57 -10.75
C LEU A 249 -4.89 3.78 -11.92
N MET A 250 -5.57 2.72 -12.37
CA MET A 250 -5.16 1.97 -13.56
C MET A 250 -5.18 2.85 -14.81
N VAL A 251 -6.26 3.59 -15.03
CA VAL A 251 -6.41 4.51 -16.18
C VAL A 251 -5.39 5.64 -16.10
N PHE A 252 -5.18 6.22 -14.91
CA PHE A 252 -4.18 7.24 -14.71
C PHE A 252 -2.78 6.73 -15.06
N ALA A 253 -2.42 5.52 -14.60
CA ALA A 253 -1.13 4.91 -14.92
C ALA A 253 -0.98 4.63 -16.43
N THR A 254 -2.02 4.13 -17.10
CA THR A 254 -1.95 3.85 -18.54
C THR A 254 -1.91 5.10 -19.41
N VAL A 255 -2.71 6.12 -19.10
CA VAL A 255 -2.72 7.39 -19.83
C VAL A 255 -1.39 8.14 -19.63
N SER A 256 -0.85 8.12 -18.41
CA SER A 256 0.46 8.72 -18.13
C SER A 256 1.59 8.04 -18.90
N TRP A 257 1.50 6.73 -19.08
CA TRP A 257 2.42 5.97 -19.92
C TRP A 257 2.25 6.28 -21.41
N ALA A 258 1.02 6.34 -21.93
CA ALA A 258 0.75 6.50 -23.37
C ALA A 258 0.97 7.92 -23.92
N SER A 259 1.02 8.94 -23.06
CA SER A 259 1.08 10.35 -23.46
C SER A 259 2.49 10.91 -23.67
N ARG A 260 3.54 10.07 -23.64
CA ARG A 260 4.94 10.49 -23.77
C ARG A 260 5.74 9.51 -24.61
#